data_AF-A0A839C101-F1
#
_entry.id   AF-A0A839C101-F1
#
_cell.length_a   1.000
_cell.length_b   1.000
_cell.length_c   1.000
_cell.angle_alpha   90.00
_cell.angle_beta   90.00
_cell.angle_gamma   90.00
#
_symmetry.space_group_name_H-M   'P 1'
#
loop_
_entity.id
_entity.type
_entity.pdbx_description
1 polymer ?
#
loop_
_entity_poly.entity_id
_entity_poly.type
_entity_poly.pdbx_seq_one_letter_code
_entity_poly.pdbx_strand_id
1 'polypeptide(L)'
;MMRKWLWILLFPLVAQAAGEGTWQASSIGVTLSNRGVAMSSRPLSPTEPVSGLMTLVVWNYTLIGPTPAGLRVRLCSQTRCTEIDGENGTTQAFNGVPAVEPLRFIWEVPGGGRLIPALKVQRNSVIVNYR
;
A
#
# COMPACT_ATOMS: atom_id res chain seq x y z
N MET A 1 18.87 64.96 -4.17
CA MET A 1 20.05 64.08 -4.08
C MET A 1 19.62 62.80 -3.35
N MET A 2 19.79 61.64 -3.99
CA MET A 2 19.17 60.37 -3.62
C MET A 2 19.58 59.83 -2.25
N ARG A 3 18.62 59.24 -1.52
CA ARG A 3 18.91 58.26 -0.45
C ARG A 3 18.20 56.96 -0.80
N LYS A 4 18.97 56.07 -1.43
CA LYS A 4 18.52 54.80 -2.01
C LYS A 4 18.00 53.87 -0.90
N TRP A 5 16.74 53.46 -1.07
CA TRP A 5 16.13 52.29 -0.42
C TRP A 5 16.96 51.04 -0.67
N LEU A 6 17.31 50.31 0.40
CA LEU A 6 17.71 48.91 0.33
C LEU A 6 16.76 48.09 1.23
N TRP A 7 15.64 47.67 0.65
CA TRP A 7 14.81 46.61 1.23
C TRP A 7 15.48 45.28 0.89
N ILE A 8 16.17 44.68 1.86
CA ILE A 8 16.68 43.32 1.75
C ILE A 8 15.48 42.39 1.86
N LEU A 9 15.00 41.91 0.71
CA LEU A 9 14.04 40.82 0.60
C LEU A 9 14.74 39.53 1.07
N LEU A 10 14.56 39.18 2.35
CA LEU A 10 14.85 37.83 2.84
C LEU A 10 13.73 36.90 2.34
N PHE A 11 13.87 36.41 1.10
CA PHE A 11 13.04 35.30 0.61
C PHE A 11 13.52 34.02 1.32
N PRO A 12 12.69 33.36 2.15
CA PRO A 12 13.04 32.03 2.60
C PRO A 12 12.95 31.12 1.37
N LEU A 13 14.09 30.60 0.91
CA LEU A 13 14.10 29.42 0.05
C LEU A 13 13.54 28.28 0.90
N VAL A 14 12.26 28.00 0.75
CA VAL A 14 11.67 26.75 1.21
C VAL A 14 12.21 25.67 0.28
N ALA A 15 13.38 25.14 0.61
CA ALA A 15 13.89 23.93 -0.02
C ALA A 15 12.95 22.79 0.40
N GLN A 16 12.02 22.43 -0.48
CA GLN A 16 11.26 21.21 -0.32
C GLN A 16 12.26 20.07 -0.54
N ALA A 17 12.82 19.56 0.55
CA ALA A 17 13.49 18.28 0.51
C ALA A 17 12.45 17.27 -0.01
N ALA A 18 12.65 16.75 -1.22
CA ALA A 18 12.12 15.45 -1.59
C ALA A 18 12.88 14.45 -0.70
N GLY A 19 12.50 14.44 0.58
CA GLY A 19 13.09 13.64 1.62
C GLY A 19 12.43 12.27 1.61
N GLU A 20 13.18 11.29 2.09
CA GLU A 20 12.62 9.98 2.39
C GLU A 20 11.38 10.17 3.28
N GLY A 21 10.31 9.48 2.93
CA GLY A 21 9.01 9.61 3.57
C GLY A 21 8.32 8.27 3.73
N THR A 22 7.25 8.28 4.50
CA THR A 22 6.40 7.10 4.70
C THR A 22 4.94 7.50 4.68
N TRP A 23 4.11 6.64 4.09
CA TRP A 23 2.67 6.73 4.25
C TRP A 23 2.11 5.38 4.65
N GLN A 24 0.99 5.38 5.34
CA GLN A 24 0.32 4.17 5.79
C GLN A 24 -1.17 4.28 5.56
N ALA A 25 -1.80 3.15 5.25
CA ALA A 25 -3.24 3.08 5.08
C ALA A 25 -3.74 1.68 5.48
N SER A 26 -5.01 1.62 5.90
CA SER A 26 -5.67 0.36 6.21
C SER A 26 -7.11 0.36 5.75
N SER A 27 -7.66 -0.84 5.53
CA SER A 27 -9.06 -1.03 5.18
C SER A 27 -9.61 -2.29 5.84
N ILE A 28 -10.94 -2.37 5.87
CA ILE A 28 -11.62 -3.64 6.09
C ILE A 28 -11.33 -4.58 4.92
N GLY A 29 -11.20 -5.86 5.23
CA GLY A 29 -10.93 -6.87 4.23
C GLY A 29 -12.19 -7.37 3.50
N VAL A 30 -12.03 -8.47 2.78
CA VAL A 30 -13.09 -9.13 2.01
C VAL A 30 -13.57 -10.43 2.68
N THR A 31 -14.69 -10.95 2.19
CA THR A 31 -15.13 -12.32 2.50
C THR A 31 -15.22 -13.13 1.22
N LEU A 32 -14.50 -14.26 1.16
CA LEU A 32 -14.51 -15.19 0.04
C LEU A 32 -15.25 -16.48 0.45
N SER A 33 -16.37 -16.76 -0.20
CA SER A 33 -17.19 -17.95 0.07
C SER A 33 -16.96 -19.09 -0.91
N ASN A 34 -16.21 -18.86 -1.99
CA ASN A 34 -16.00 -19.80 -3.08
C ASN A 34 -14.52 -19.83 -3.49
N ARG A 35 -14.02 -21.02 -3.81
CA ARG A 35 -12.70 -21.22 -4.43
C ARG A 35 -12.74 -20.79 -5.90
N GLY A 36 -11.58 -20.50 -6.48
CA GLY A 36 -11.42 -20.10 -7.88
C GLY A 36 -11.90 -18.69 -8.19
N VAL A 37 -12.17 -17.88 -7.16
CA VAL A 37 -12.55 -16.47 -7.29
C VAL A 37 -11.42 -15.62 -6.72
N ALA A 38 -10.95 -14.66 -7.50
CA ALA A 38 -10.07 -13.61 -7.02
C ALA A 38 -10.91 -12.39 -6.62
N MET A 39 -10.67 -11.84 -5.43
CA MET A 39 -11.35 -10.65 -4.94
C MET A 39 -10.35 -9.59 -4.52
N SER A 40 -10.60 -8.33 -4.90
CA SER A 40 -9.77 -7.19 -4.49
C SER A 40 -10.33 -6.53 -3.24
N SER A 41 -9.46 -6.21 -2.27
CA SER A 41 -9.77 -5.23 -1.22
C SER A 41 -9.92 -3.82 -1.82
N ARG A 42 -10.45 -2.89 -1.02
CA ARG A 42 -10.43 -1.46 -1.33
C ARG A 42 -8.98 -0.98 -1.51
N PRO A 43 -8.72 0.02 -2.38
CA PRO A 43 -7.40 0.60 -2.52
C PRO A 43 -6.93 1.25 -1.22
N LEU A 44 -5.64 1.09 -0.94
CA LEU A 44 -4.90 1.74 0.11
C LEU A 44 -4.05 2.82 -0.53
N SER A 45 -4.32 4.09 -0.20
CA SER A 45 -3.68 5.26 -0.79
C SER A 45 -3.14 6.18 0.30
N PRO A 46 -2.11 6.99 0.01
CA PRO A 46 -1.68 8.06 0.90
C PRO A 46 -2.82 9.07 1.12
N THR A 47 -2.98 9.54 2.37
CA THR A 47 -3.97 10.58 2.72
C THR A 47 -3.46 11.99 2.44
N GLU A 48 -2.15 12.18 2.54
CA GLU A 48 -1.47 13.45 2.23
C GLU A 48 -0.82 13.39 0.84
N PRO A 49 -0.56 14.54 0.21
CA PRO A 49 0.24 14.58 -1.01
C PRO A 49 1.64 13.98 -0.76
N VAL A 50 1.97 12.94 -1.53
CA VAL A 50 3.30 12.34 -1.53
C VAL A 50 3.92 12.46 -2.91
N SER A 51 5.24 12.46 -2.98
CA SER A 51 5.99 12.43 -4.23
C SER A 51 7.23 11.56 -4.06
N GLY A 52 7.80 11.08 -5.16
CA GLY A 52 8.91 10.12 -5.12
C GLY A 52 8.49 8.70 -5.46
N LEU A 53 9.39 7.76 -5.21
CA LEU A 53 9.27 6.36 -5.59
C LEU A 53 9.29 5.46 -4.36
N MET A 54 8.41 4.47 -4.34
CA MET A 54 8.39 3.44 -3.29
C MET A 54 9.73 2.72 -3.22
N THR A 55 10.12 2.32 -2.01
CA THR A 55 11.35 1.57 -1.73
C THR A 55 11.02 0.24 -1.05
N LEU A 56 10.49 0.31 0.18
CA LEU A 56 10.10 -0.83 1.00
C LEU A 56 8.64 -0.71 1.41
N VAL A 57 7.87 -1.76 1.14
CA VAL A 57 6.49 -1.89 1.58
C VAL A 57 6.40 -2.93 2.68
N VAL A 58 5.96 -2.51 3.86
CA VAL A 58 5.54 -3.39 4.95
C VAL A 58 4.04 -3.63 4.79
N TRP A 59 3.59 -4.85 4.97
CA TRP A 59 2.19 -5.20 4.89
C TRP A 59 1.76 -6.04 6.09
N ASN A 60 0.49 -5.93 6.44
CA ASN A 60 -0.14 -6.77 7.44
C ASN A 60 -1.60 -7.00 7.08
N TYR A 61 -2.12 -8.17 7.42
CA TYR A 61 -3.55 -8.43 7.46
C TYR A 61 -3.90 -9.31 8.65
N THR A 62 -5.20 -9.43 8.94
CA THR A 62 -5.70 -10.29 10.01
C THR A 62 -6.92 -11.04 9.51
N LEU A 63 -6.96 -12.35 9.76
CA LEU A 63 -8.09 -13.20 9.39
C LEU A 63 -9.01 -13.47 10.58
N ILE A 64 -10.29 -13.67 10.30
CA ILE A 64 -11.25 -14.21 11.26
C ILE A 64 -11.38 -15.71 10.99
N GLY A 65 -10.69 -16.51 11.81
CA GLY A 65 -10.65 -17.96 11.69
C GLY A 65 -9.35 -18.46 11.03
N PRO A 66 -9.30 -19.74 10.62
CA PRO A 66 -8.08 -20.33 10.08
C PRO A 66 -7.75 -19.80 8.68
N THR A 67 -6.46 -19.75 8.36
CA THR A 67 -5.99 -19.53 6.99
C THR A 67 -6.39 -20.73 6.12
N PRO A 68 -7.17 -20.56 5.03
CA PRO A 68 -7.50 -21.65 4.13
C PRO A 68 -6.25 -22.23 3.46
N ALA A 69 -6.18 -23.56 3.32
CA ALA A 69 -5.12 -24.21 2.57
C ALA A 69 -5.10 -23.72 1.11
N GLY A 70 -3.91 -23.30 0.65
CA GLY A 70 -3.69 -22.76 -0.68
C GLY A 70 -4.15 -21.31 -0.87
N LEU A 71 -4.41 -20.56 0.22
CA LEU A 71 -4.63 -19.11 0.12
C LEU A 71 -3.45 -18.45 -0.59
N ARG A 72 -3.75 -17.75 -1.68
CA ARG A 72 -2.83 -16.86 -2.38
C ARG A 72 -3.24 -15.43 -2.11
N VAL A 73 -2.28 -14.65 -1.63
CA VAL A 73 -2.46 -13.22 -1.41
C VAL A 73 -1.46 -12.48 -2.28
N ARG A 74 -1.95 -11.54 -3.07
CA ARG A 74 -1.09 -10.67 -3.87
C ARG A 74 -1.27 -9.23 -3.44
N LEU A 75 -0.19 -8.49 -3.38
CA LEU A 75 -0.21 -7.03 -3.28
C LEU A 75 0.02 -6.47 -4.67
N CYS A 76 -0.80 -5.51 -5.10
CA CYS A 76 -0.75 -4.93 -6.44
C CYS A 76 -0.79 -3.41 -6.39
N SER A 77 0.12 -2.76 -7.12
CA SER A 77 0.02 -1.37 -7.55
C SER A 77 -0.73 -1.32 -8.90
N GLN A 78 -0.70 -0.19 -9.61
CA GLN A 78 -1.30 -0.11 -10.94
C GLN A 78 -0.46 -0.85 -11.98
N THR A 79 0.85 -0.90 -11.77
CA THR A 79 1.83 -1.38 -12.76
C THR A 79 2.50 -2.69 -12.37
N ARG A 80 2.37 -3.14 -11.11
CA ARG A 80 3.10 -4.30 -10.61
C ARG A 80 2.28 -5.07 -9.58
N CYS A 81 2.46 -6.39 -9.54
CA CYS A 81 1.93 -7.25 -8.50
C CYS A 81 3.02 -8.18 -7.98
N THR A 82 2.96 -8.50 -6.69
CA THR A 82 3.80 -9.53 -6.06
C THR A 82 2.93 -10.43 -5.19
N GLU A 83 3.25 -11.72 -5.14
CA GLU A 83 2.72 -12.61 -4.11
C GLU A 83 3.35 -12.24 -2.76
N ILE A 84 2.58 -12.41 -1.69
CA ILE A 84 3.00 -12.16 -0.31
C ILE A 84 2.57 -13.35 0.57
N ASP A 85 3.43 -13.72 1.51
CA ASP A 85 3.27 -14.92 2.32
C ASP A 85 3.15 -14.60 3.80
N GLY A 86 2.18 -15.24 4.48
CA GLY A 86 1.88 -15.03 5.90
C GLY A 86 0.93 -13.85 6.13
N GLU A 87 0.69 -13.49 7.40
CA GLU A 87 -0.19 -12.36 7.77
C GLU A 87 0.55 -11.03 7.95
N ASN A 88 1.88 -11.04 7.94
CA ASN A 88 2.69 -9.83 7.93
C ASN A 88 4.02 -10.09 7.23
N GLY A 89 4.62 -9.04 6.68
CA GLY A 89 5.92 -9.12 6.06
C GLY A 89 6.36 -7.82 5.42
N THR A 90 7.45 -7.89 4.66
CA THR A 90 8.00 -6.77 3.90
C THR A 90 8.33 -7.19 2.48
N THR A 91 8.35 -6.23 1.56
CA THR A 91 8.75 -6.47 0.17
C THR A 91 9.35 -5.21 -0.45
N GLN A 92 10.36 -5.42 -1.30
CA GLN A 92 10.95 -4.40 -2.17
C GLN A 92 10.44 -4.53 -3.62
N ALA A 93 9.44 -5.40 -3.84
CA ALA A 93 8.90 -5.65 -5.17
C ALA A 93 8.36 -4.37 -5.84
N PHE A 94 7.94 -3.36 -5.07
CA PHE A 94 7.45 -2.08 -5.59
C PHE A 94 8.54 -1.02 -5.75
N ASN A 95 9.82 -1.37 -5.61
CA ASN A 95 10.90 -0.40 -5.77
C ASN A 95 10.81 0.31 -7.14
N GLY A 96 10.83 1.64 -7.12
CA GLY A 96 10.70 2.47 -8.31
C GLY A 96 9.27 2.73 -8.80
N VAL A 97 8.24 2.20 -8.12
CA VAL A 97 6.83 2.53 -8.40
C VAL A 97 6.51 3.89 -7.79
N PRO A 98 5.76 4.80 -8.45
CA PRO A 98 5.40 6.09 -7.88
C PRO A 98 4.68 5.95 -6.52
N ALA A 99 5.14 6.66 -5.49
CA ALA A 99 4.62 6.57 -4.13
C ALA A 99 3.13 6.96 -4.00
N VAL A 100 2.61 7.70 -4.99
CA VAL A 100 1.20 8.08 -5.11
C VAL A 100 0.30 6.93 -5.58
N GLU A 101 0.85 5.85 -6.12
CA GLU A 101 0.03 4.73 -6.60
C GLU A 101 -0.65 4.01 -5.45
N PRO A 102 -1.96 3.72 -5.56
CA PRO A 102 -2.66 2.92 -4.58
C PRO A 102 -2.20 1.46 -4.60
N LEU A 103 -2.13 0.83 -3.44
CA LEU A 103 -1.93 -0.62 -3.31
C LEU A 103 -3.25 -1.34 -3.01
N ARG A 104 -3.42 -2.54 -3.57
CA ARG A 104 -4.59 -3.40 -3.35
C ARG A 104 -4.14 -4.81 -2.97
N PHE A 105 -4.79 -5.39 -1.97
CA PHE A 105 -4.70 -6.81 -1.70
C PHE A 105 -5.67 -7.56 -2.62
N ILE A 106 -5.17 -8.60 -3.28
CA ILE A 106 -5.95 -9.54 -4.09
C ILE A 106 -5.91 -10.89 -3.39
N TRP A 107 -7.09 -11.43 -3.11
CA TRP A 107 -7.28 -12.66 -2.35
C TRP A 107 -7.84 -13.73 -3.26
N GLU A 108 -7.24 -14.92 -3.23
CA GLU A 108 -7.71 -16.05 -4.02
C GLU A 108 -7.41 -17.36 -3.28
N VAL A 109 -8.35 -18.29 -3.33
CA VAL A 109 -8.08 -19.68 -2.96
C VAL A 109 -8.33 -20.52 -4.21
N PRO A 110 -7.30 -21.08 -4.88
CA PRO A 110 -7.48 -21.85 -6.10
C PRO A 110 -8.39 -23.08 -5.93
N GLY A 111 -8.91 -23.57 -7.05
CA GLY A 111 -9.84 -24.70 -7.12
C GLY A 111 -11.24 -24.26 -7.52
N GLY A 112 -12.26 -25.04 -7.16
CA GLY A 112 -13.66 -24.74 -7.45
C GLY A 112 -14.59 -25.12 -6.31
N GLY A 113 -15.82 -24.60 -6.35
CA GLY A 113 -16.85 -24.88 -5.36
C GLY A 113 -16.77 -23.98 -4.12
N ARG A 114 -17.50 -24.38 -3.06
CA ARG A 114 -17.63 -23.59 -1.83
C ARG A 114 -16.36 -23.67 -0.99
N LEU A 115 -15.95 -22.55 -0.42
CA LEU A 115 -14.85 -22.45 0.54
C LEU A 115 -15.42 -22.60 1.97
N ILE A 116 -14.93 -23.61 2.70
CA ILE A 116 -15.41 -23.94 4.06
C ILE A 116 -14.21 -24.10 5.01
N PRO A 117 -14.13 -23.31 6.10
CA PRO A 117 -14.90 -22.08 6.31
C PRO A 117 -14.58 -21.04 5.24
N ALA A 118 -15.46 -20.06 5.04
CA ALA A 118 -15.19 -18.93 4.17
C ALA A 118 -13.95 -18.17 4.64
N LEU A 119 -13.13 -17.65 3.72
CA LEU A 119 -12.09 -16.70 4.06
C LEU A 119 -12.76 -15.42 4.53
N LYS A 120 -12.38 -14.92 5.70
CA LYS A 120 -12.85 -13.65 6.24
C LYS A 120 -11.65 -12.81 6.63
N VAL A 121 -11.39 -11.75 5.88
CA VAL A 121 -10.31 -10.81 6.18
C VAL A 121 -10.88 -9.70 7.05
N GLN A 122 -10.41 -9.59 8.28
CA GLN A 122 -10.85 -8.55 9.22
C GLN A 122 -10.31 -7.18 8.81
N ARG A 123 -9.00 -7.12 8.55
CA ARG A 123 -8.26 -5.90 8.25
C ARG A 123 -7.08 -6.22 7.34
N ASN A 124 -6.73 -5.27 6.49
CA ASN A 124 -5.47 -5.26 5.76
C ASN A 124 -4.85 -3.85 5.77
N SER A 125 -3.53 -3.75 5.85
CA SER A 125 -2.80 -2.49 5.94
C SER A 125 -1.45 -2.57 5.23
N VAL A 126 -0.94 -1.40 4.87
CA VAL A 126 0.42 -1.21 4.38
C VAL A 126 1.07 -0.02 5.06
N ILE A 127 2.39 -0.08 5.15
CA ILE A 127 3.28 1.05 5.39
C ILE A 127 4.24 1.09 4.21
N VAL A 128 4.29 2.20 3.49
CA VAL A 128 5.06 2.37 2.26
C VAL A 128 6.11 3.43 2.49
N ASN A 129 7.37 3.01 2.47
CA ASN A 129 8.52 3.91 2.46
C ASN A 129 8.77 4.37 1.02
N TYR A 130 9.15 5.63 0.86
CA TYR A 130 9.46 6.22 -0.43
C TYR A 130 10.57 7.26 -0.30
N ARG A 131 11.16 7.65 -1.42
CA ARG A 131 12.17 8.71 -1.52
C ARG A 131 12.17 9.35 -2.91
#